data_AF-A0A351SAW8-F1
#
_entry.id   AF-A0A351SAW8-F1
#
_cell.length_a   1.000
_cell.length_b   1.000
_cell.length_c   1.000
_cell.angle_alpha   90.00
_cell.angle_beta   90.00
_cell.angle_gamma   90.00
#
_symmetry.space_group_name_H-M   'P 1'
#
loop_
_entity.id
_entity.type
_entity.pdbx_description
1 polymer ?
#
loop_
_entity_poly.entity_id
_entity_poly.type
_entity_poly.pdbx_seq_one_letter_code
_entity_poly.pdbx_strand_id
1 'polypeptide(L)'
;WPGVTFTPNQTRTITLMLIVGAGVEEGEYVNQTWAYSFAINQRLSNIATAKVLVTPDPLFQCSDLIGKVYDDRNINGYPDKGEPGIAGVKLVTARGLITKTDQYGRYHIACAALPNRLHGSNFILKLDERSLPSGFRTTTENPRVVRLTEGKMEKINFGATIHRVIRLDLGPAAFSNTTALTPDSLKKLDDLVNILNQKSSILRLAYIAEGESPSTVNTRLDTFEKQLRRRWKQCDCDNYELIIEREILWSTSANEVGKQPRRLRRD
;
A
#
# COMPACT_ATOMS: atom_id res chain seq x y z
N TRP A 1 -35.54 34.93 27.66
CA TRP A 1 -36.99 35.16 27.79
C TRP A 1 -37.20 36.30 28.78
N PRO A 2 -37.15 37.56 28.32
CA PRO A 2 -37.41 38.69 29.20
C PRO A 2 -38.88 38.64 29.67
N GLY A 3 -39.13 39.03 30.93
CA GLY A 3 -40.48 39.24 31.45
C GLY A 3 -41.21 38.05 32.07
N VAL A 4 -40.55 36.91 32.31
CA VAL A 4 -41.16 35.78 33.04
C VAL A 4 -40.93 35.95 34.55
N THR A 5 -41.98 36.29 35.29
CA THR A 5 -41.99 36.36 36.76
C THR A 5 -42.60 35.11 37.37
N PHE A 6 -42.16 34.73 38.57
CA PHE A 6 -42.67 33.58 39.32
C PHE A 6 -43.29 34.06 40.63
N THR A 7 -44.49 33.61 40.96
CA THR A 7 -45.02 33.74 42.33
C THR A 7 -44.50 32.60 43.21
N PRO A 8 -44.51 32.73 44.55
CA PRO A 8 -44.12 31.65 45.44
C PRO A 8 -44.89 30.37 45.14
N ASN A 9 -44.18 29.24 45.07
CA ASN A 9 -44.71 27.91 44.75
C ASN A 9 -45.34 27.75 43.35
N GLN A 10 -45.11 28.69 42.43
CA GLN A 10 -45.59 28.59 41.05
C GLN A 10 -44.68 27.68 40.21
N THR A 11 -45.29 26.72 39.52
CA THR A 11 -44.60 25.93 38.48
C THR A 11 -44.97 26.48 37.11
N ARG A 12 -43.96 26.66 36.24
CA ARG A 12 -44.16 26.98 34.82
C ARG A 12 -43.41 25.99 33.95
N THR A 13 -44.07 25.48 32.92
CA THR A 13 -43.47 24.60 31.91
C THR A 13 -43.11 25.42 30.68
N ILE A 14 -41.84 25.37 30.28
CA ILE A 14 -41.37 25.97 29.03
C ILE A 14 -41.11 24.83 28.05
N THR A 15 -41.80 24.84 26.92
CA THR A 15 -41.60 23.85 25.84
C THR A 15 -40.78 24.51 24.73
N LEU A 16 -39.69 23.86 24.34
CA LEU A 16 -38.83 24.29 23.24
C LEU A 16 -38.99 23.31 22.08
N MET A 17 -39.30 23.83 20.90
CA MET A 17 -39.25 23.07 19.65
C MET A 17 -37.97 23.47 18.92
N LEU A 18 -37.12 22.48 18.64
CA LEU A 18 -35.81 22.68 18.03
C LEU A 18 -35.79 21.95 16.69
N ILE A 19 -35.10 22.53 15.71
CA ILE A 19 -34.88 21.94 14.39
C ILE A 19 -33.39 21.68 14.25
N VAL A 20 -33.03 20.53 13.70
CA VAL A 20 -31.65 20.20 13.35
C VAL A 20 -31.27 21.02 12.12
N GLY A 21 -30.30 21.91 12.26
CA GLY A 21 -29.81 22.76 11.18
C GLY A 21 -28.97 22.00 10.15
N ALA A 22 -28.81 22.57 8.95
CA ALA A 22 -28.08 21.94 7.84
C ALA A 22 -26.57 21.71 8.09
N GLY A 23 -25.99 22.38 9.09
CA GLY A 23 -24.57 22.24 9.47
C GLY A 23 -24.32 21.25 10.61
N VAL A 24 -25.31 20.46 11.00
CA VAL A 24 -25.15 19.45 12.06
C VAL A 24 -24.38 18.25 11.52
N GLU A 25 -23.31 17.89 12.23
CA GLU A 25 -22.48 16.71 11.97
C GLU A 25 -22.86 15.58 12.95
N GLU A 26 -22.23 14.43 12.79
CA GLU A 26 -22.41 13.30 13.71
C GLU A 26 -21.84 13.65 15.10
N GLY A 27 -22.57 13.30 16.15
CA GLY A 27 -22.11 13.55 17.51
C GLY A 27 -23.22 13.81 18.53
N GLU A 28 -22.80 14.07 19.77
CA GLU A 28 -23.69 14.41 20.87
C GLU A 28 -23.83 15.93 20.99
N TYR A 29 -25.07 16.42 20.89
CA TYR A 29 -25.43 17.81 21.11
C TYR A 29 -26.20 17.93 22.42
N VAL A 30 -25.68 18.74 23.35
CA VAL A 30 -26.26 18.92 24.68
C VAL A 30 -26.95 20.28 24.77
N ASN A 31 -28.27 20.27 24.82
CA ASN A 31 -29.05 21.45 25.17
C ASN A 31 -29.04 21.64 26.69
N GLN A 32 -28.78 22.86 27.13
CA GLN A 32 -28.75 23.22 28.56
C GLN A 32 -29.70 24.37 28.84
N THR A 33 -30.38 24.33 29.98
CA THR A 33 -31.23 25.44 30.43
C THR A 33 -31.14 25.61 31.94
N TRP A 34 -31.28 26.86 32.40
CA TRP A 34 -31.31 27.23 33.81
C TRP A 34 -32.11 28.52 34.01
N ALA A 35 -32.63 28.70 35.22
CA ALA A 35 -33.22 29.96 35.65
C ALA A 35 -32.14 30.95 36.08
N TYR A 36 -32.21 32.18 35.57
CA TYR A 36 -31.28 33.26 35.88
C TYR A 36 -32.05 34.51 36.30
N SER A 37 -31.63 35.13 37.41
CA SER A 37 -32.16 36.43 37.84
C SER A 37 -31.18 37.53 37.46
N PHE A 38 -31.63 38.44 36.58
CA PHE A 38 -30.86 39.62 36.21
C PHE A 38 -30.82 40.68 37.33
N ALA A 39 -31.83 40.70 38.22
CA ALA A 39 -31.91 41.69 39.31
C ALA A 39 -30.83 41.51 40.38
N ILE A 40 -30.47 40.25 40.68
CA ILE A 40 -29.39 39.90 41.62
C ILE A 40 -28.18 39.27 40.92
N ASN A 41 -28.18 39.26 39.59
CA ASN A 41 -27.13 38.71 38.74
C ASN A 41 -26.67 37.29 39.14
N GLN A 42 -27.63 36.39 39.39
CA GLN A 42 -27.35 35.04 39.91
C GLN A 42 -28.24 33.96 39.27
N ARG A 43 -27.68 32.76 39.09
CA ARG A 43 -28.41 31.54 38.70
C ARG A 43 -29.25 31.04 39.89
N LEU A 44 -30.55 30.85 39.67
CA LEU A 44 -31.51 30.44 40.69
C LEU A 44 -31.79 28.93 40.72
N SER A 45 -31.45 28.20 39.65
CA SER A 45 -31.71 26.77 39.54
C SER A 45 -30.43 25.96 39.31
N ASN A 46 -30.57 24.64 39.36
CA ASN A 46 -29.66 23.71 38.71
C ASN A 46 -29.73 23.87 37.17
N ILE A 47 -28.74 23.29 36.47
CA ILE A 47 -28.76 23.20 35.01
C ILE A 47 -29.51 21.93 34.64
N ALA A 48 -30.57 22.07 33.86
CA ALA A 48 -31.23 20.95 33.20
C ALA A 48 -30.56 20.71 31.84
N THR A 49 -30.37 19.44 31.48
CA THR A 49 -29.74 19.04 30.22
C THR A 49 -30.65 18.12 29.41
N ALA A 50 -30.59 18.24 28.09
CA ALA A 50 -31.23 17.32 27.15
C ALA A 50 -30.24 17.00 26.03
N LYS A 51 -29.94 15.72 25.84
CA LYS A 51 -28.96 15.25 24.86
C LYS A 51 -29.65 14.79 23.58
N VAL A 52 -29.11 15.19 22.45
CA VAL A 52 -29.49 14.71 21.12
C VAL A 52 -28.27 14.07 20.49
N LEU A 53 -28.34 12.78 20.20
CA LEU A 53 -27.28 12.06 19.49
C LEU A 53 -27.64 11.98 18.01
N VAL A 54 -26.78 12.53 17.16
CA VAL A 54 -26.89 12.41 15.71
C VAL A 54 -26.01 11.23 15.31
N THR A 55 -26.67 10.12 14.97
CA THR A 55 -25.99 8.91 14.50
C THR A 55 -26.05 8.82 12.98
N PRO A 56 -24.98 8.32 12.35
CA PRO A 56 -25.00 8.05 10.92
C PRO A 56 -25.98 6.92 10.59
N ASP A 57 -26.56 6.98 9.39
CA ASP A 57 -27.31 5.86 8.83
C ASP A 57 -26.32 4.84 8.22
N PRO A 58 -26.24 3.61 8.77
CA PRO A 58 -25.25 2.63 8.34
C PRO A 58 -25.46 2.13 6.90
N LEU A 59 -26.64 2.30 6.31
CA LEU A 59 -26.93 1.86 4.94
C LEU A 59 -26.60 2.93 3.91
N PHE A 60 -26.85 4.20 4.24
CA PHE A 60 -26.73 5.29 3.28
C PHE A 60 -25.46 6.13 3.46
N GLN A 61 -24.82 6.07 4.64
CA GLN A 61 -23.74 6.99 4.98
C GLN A 61 -22.37 6.32 5.11
N CYS A 62 -22.37 5.04 5.49
CA CYS A 62 -21.16 4.22 5.46
C CYS A 62 -20.72 3.92 4.02
N SER A 63 -19.42 3.93 3.79
CA SER A 63 -18.82 3.44 2.56
C SER A 63 -18.23 2.05 2.80
N ASP A 64 -18.68 1.07 2.02
CA ASP A 64 -18.13 -0.28 2.04
C ASP A 64 -16.92 -0.39 1.12
N LEU A 65 -15.96 -1.21 1.53
CA LEU A 65 -14.78 -1.49 0.74
C LEU A 65 -14.73 -2.99 0.43
N ILE A 66 -14.59 -3.31 -0.84
CA ILE A 66 -14.42 -4.68 -1.31
C ILE A 66 -13.11 -4.81 -2.08
N GLY A 67 -12.61 -6.03 -2.21
CA GLY A 67 -11.43 -6.24 -3.03
C GLY A 67 -11.03 -7.69 -3.18
N LYS A 68 -9.98 -7.87 -3.97
CA LYS A 68 -9.32 -9.14 -4.19
C LYS A 68 -7.80 -8.97 -4.16
N VAL A 69 -7.12 -9.89 -3.49
CA VAL A 69 -5.69 -10.15 -3.66
C VAL A 69 -5.55 -11.30 -4.66
N TYR A 70 -4.79 -11.11 -5.72
CA TYR A 70 -4.71 -12.06 -6.84
C TYR A 70 -3.27 -12.28 -7.31
N ASP A 71 -3.05 -13.45 -7.90
CA ASP A 71 -1.82 -13.83 -8.59
C ASP A 71 -1.74 -13.10 -9.93
N ASP A 72 -1.05 -11.97 -9.93
CA ASP A 72 -0.84 -11.09 -11.08
C ASP A 72 0.24 -11.68 -11.98
N ARG A 73 -0.17 -12.53 -12.92
CA ARG A 73 0.73 -13.39 -13.69
C ARG A 73 1.42 -12.64 -14.83
N ASN A 74 0.77 -11.60 -15.33
CA ASN A 74 1.29 -10.75 -16.38
C ASN A 74 1.90 -9.44 -15.85
N ILE A 75 1.81 -9.18 -14.54
CA ILE A 75 2.41 -8.03 -13.85
C ILE A 75 1.85 -6.71 -14.42
N ASN A 76 0.56 -6.69 -14.75
CA ASN A 76 -0.08 -5.47 -15.27
C ASN A 76 -0.79 -4.67 -14.16
N GLY A 77 -0.90 -5.21 -12.94
CA GLY A 77 -1.55 -4.56 -11.81
C GLY A 77 -3.08 -4.52 -11.87
N TYR A 78 -3.70 -5.24 -12.82
CA TYR A 78 -5.14 -5.40 -12.96
C TYR A 78 -5.55 -6.88 -12.89
N PRO A 79 -6.62 -7.23 -12.18
CA PRO A 79 -7.08 -8.62 -12.11
C PRO A 79 -7.68 -9.07 -13.44
N ASP A 80 -7.03 -10.03 -14.08
CA ASP A 80 -7.46 -10.60 -15.36
C ASP A 80 -8.17 -11.95 -15.22
N LYS A 81 -8.84 -12.35 -16.31
CA LYS A 81 -9.49 -13.67 -16.38
C LYS A 81 -8.43 -14.77 -16.33
N GLY A 82 -8.56 -15.67 -15.37
CA GLY A 82 -7.63 -16.80 -15.17
C GLY A 82 -6.60 -16.56 -14.07
N GLU A 83 -6.57 -15.36 -13.47
CA GLU A 83 -5.73 -15.05 -12.32
C GLU A 83 -6.40 -15.47 -11.00
N PRO A 84 -5.87 -16.50 -10.32
CA PRO A 84 -6.45 -16.99 -9.08
C PRO A 84 -6.30 -15.96 -7.96
N GLY A 85 -7.17 -16.04 -6.96
CA GLY A 85 -6.99 -15.26 -5.74
C GLY A 85 -5.95 -15.87 -4.80
N ILE A 86 -5.35 -15.04 -3.98
CA ILE A 86 -4.37 -15.46 -2.96
C ILE A 86 -5.05 -15.43 -1.59
N ALA A 87 -5.21 -16.59 -0.99
CA ALA A 87 -5.92 -16.77 0.28
C ALA A 87 -5.06 -16.44 1.51
N GLY A 88 -5.72 -16.07 2.62
CA GLY A 88 -5.08 -15.90 3.92
C GLY A 88 -4.19 -14.65 4.06
N VAL A 89 -4.19 -13.77 3.07
CA VAL A 89 -3.39 -12.54 3.04
C VAL A 89 -4.02 -11.52 3.97
N LYS A 90 -3.22 -10.91 4.85
CA LYS A 90 -3.62 -9.87 5.79
C LYS A 90 -3.59 -8.51 5.11
N LEU A 91 -4.66 -7.75 5.32
CA LEU A 91 -4.81 -6.37 4.91
C LEU A 91 -5.04 -5.52 6.16
N VAL A 92 -4.36 -4.38 6.25
CA VAL A 92 -4.30 -3.54 7.44
C VAL A 92 -4.71 -2.12 7.09
N THR A 93 -5.68 -1.58 7.83
CA THR A 93 -6.08 -0.17 7.70
C THR A 93 -5.19 0.71 8.55
N ALA A 94 -5.14 2.02 8.24
CA ALA A 94 -4.42 2.99 9.07
C ALA A 94 -4.91 3.06 10.53
N ARG A 95 -6.15 2.60 10.81
CA ARG A 95 -6.74 2.54 12.15
C ARG A 95 -6.45 1.23 12.90
N GLY A 96 -5.64 0.34 12.31
CA GLY A 96 -5.24 -0.92 12.93
C GLY A 96 -6.24 -2.07 12.77
N LEU A 97 -7.29 -1.90 11.96
CA LEU A 97 -8.17 -3.01 11.59
C LEU A 97 -7.41 -3.97 10.66
N ILE A 98 -7.45 -5.26 10.98
CA ILE A 98 -6.83 -6.32 10.17
C ILE A 98 -7.93 -7.21 9.62
N THR A 99 -8.00 -7.33 8.29
CA THR A 99 -8.85 -8.31 7.60
C THR A 99 -7.99 -9.32 6.85
N LYS A 100 -8.55 -10.49 6.55
CA LYS A 100 -7.86 -11.56 5.81
C LYS A 100 -8.67 -11.95 4.58
N THR A 101 -7.96 -12.29 3.51
CA THR A 101 -8.62 -12.80 2.30
C THR A 101 -9.15 -14.22 2.47
N ASP A 102 -10.29 -14.49 1.83
CA ASP A 102 -10.89 -15.82 1.74
C ASP A 102 -10.12 -16.76 0.80
N GLN A 103 -10.61 -17.99 0.61
CA GLN A 103 -10.01 -18.99 -0.28
C GLN A 103 -9.90 -18.55 -1.75
N TYR A 104 -10.65 -17.53 -2.17
CA TYR A 104 -10.64 -16.95 -3.51
C TYR A 104 -9.93 -15.60 -3.55
N GLY A 105 -9.17 -15.26 -2.50
CA GLY A 105 -8.44 -14.01 -2.38
C GLY A 105 -9.32 -12.79 -2.14
N ARG A 106 -10.62 -12.94 -1.90
CA ARG A 106 -11.57 -11.84 -1.74
C ARG A 106 -11.61 -11.37 -0.31
N TYR A 107 -11.94 -10.10 -0.12
CA TYR A 107 -12.18 -9.52 1.20
C TYR A 107 -13.20 -8.39 1.10
N HIS A 108 -13.76 -8.04 2.25
CA HIS A 108 -14.59 -6.86 2.40
C HIS A 108 -14.33 -6.24 3.78
N ILE A 109 -14.56 -4.93 3.88
CA ILE A 109 -14.58 -4.16 5.11
C ILE A 109 -15.91 -3.42 5.10
N ALA A 110 -16.85 -3.92 5.89
CA ALA A 110 -18.16 -3.29 6.06
C ALA A 110 -18.00 -1.97 6.84
N CYS A 111 -18.69 -0.92 6.38
CA CYS A 111 -18.55 0.44 6.89
C CYS A 111 -17.08 0.82 7.15
N ALA A 112 -16.27 0.80 6.10
CA ALA A 112 -14.83 1.08 6.18
C ALA A 112 -14.56 2.48 6.77
N ALA A 113 -15.39 3.45 6.39
CA ALA A 113 -15.45 4.75 7.04
C ALA A 113 -16.81 5.42 6.80
N LEU A 114 -17.06 6.48 7.56
CA LEU A 114 -18.08 7.51 7.32
C LEU A 114 -17.37 8.69 6.65
N PRO A 115 -17.46 8.83 5.32
CA PRO A 115 -16.77 9.90 4.61
C PRO A 115 -17.42 11.26 4.88
N ASN A 116 -16.66 12.35 4.71
CA ASN A 116 -17.26 13.68 4.76
C ASN A 116 -18.33 13.82 3.66
N ARG A 117 -19.50 14.35 3.99
CA ARG A 117 -20.63 14.46 3.05
C ARG A 117 -20.35 15.33 1.82
N LEU A 118 -19.59 16.41 1.99
CA LEU A 118 -19.36 17.39 0.92
C LEU A 118 -18.27 16.95 -0.04
N HIS A 119 -17.23 16.28 0.48
CA HIS A 119 -16.03 16.00 -0.31
C HIS A 119 -15.59 14.54 -0.26
N GLY A 120 -16.13 13.68 0.59
CA GLY A 120 -15.62 12.33 0.83
C GLY A 120 -14.38 12.32 1.73
N SER A 121 -13.76 11.16 1.89
CA SER A 121 -12.57 11.00 2.75
C SER A 121 -11.56 10.05 2.14
N ASN A 122 -10.27 10.25 2.43
CA ASN A 122 -9.24 9.32 1.98
C ASN A 122 -9.18 8.10 2.91
N PHE A 123 -9.09 6.92 2.32
CA PHE A 123 -8.95 5.66 3.02
C PHE A 123 -7.68 4.95 2.55
N ILE A 124 -6.86 4.55 3.51
CA ILE A 124 -5.57 3.89 3.26
C ILE A 124 -5.69 2.42 3.67
N LEU A 125 -5.37 1.54 2.72
CA LEU A 125 -5.31 0.11 2.94
C LEU A 125 -3.94 -0.43 2.53
N LYS A 126 -3.32 -1.20 3.42
CA LYS A 126 -2.03 -1.81 3.18
C LYS A 126 -2.13 -3.34 3.15
N LEU A 127 -1.49 -3.96 2.19
CA LEU A 127 -1.26 -5.41 2.19
C LEU A 127 -0.01 -5.72 3.03
N ASP A 128 -0.12 -6.63 4.00
CA ASP A 128 1.02 -7.12 4.77
C ASP A 128 1.76 -8.19 3.97
N GLU A 129 2.87 -7.81 3.34
CA GLU A 129 3.65 -8.69 2.46
C GLU A 129 4.16 -9.95 3.16
N ARG A 130 4.33 -9.91 4.50
CA ARG A 130 4.75 -11.09 5.28
C ARG A 130 3.69 -12.17 5.37
N SER A 131 2.44 -11.82 5.07
CA SER A 131 1.32 -12.76 5.05
C SER A 131 1.09 -13.39 3.67
N LEU A 132 1.82 -12.93 2.64
CA LEU A 132 1.80 -13.58 1.34
C LEU A 132 2.46 -14.96 1.42
N PRO A 133 2.04 -15.92 0.58
CA PRO A 133 2.74 -17.18 0.43
C PRO A 133 4.21 -16.96 0.03
N SER A 134 5.07 -17.92 0.37
CA SER A 134 6.50 -17.80 0.11
C SER A 134 6.80 -17.52 -1.37
N GLY A 135 7.71 -16.59 -1.63
CA GLY A 135 8.12 -16.18 -2.98
C GLY A 135 7.26 -15.10 -3.64
N PHE A 136 6.07 -14.81 -3.12
CA PHE A 136 5.24 -13.74 -3.66
C PHE A 136 5.77 -12.36 -3.25
N ARG A 137 5.65 -11.40 -4.18
CA ARG A 137 5.83 -9.97 -3.94
C ARG A 137 4.70 -9.20 -4.57
N THR A 138 4.33 -8.09 -3.95
CA THR A 138 3.32 -7.16 -4.45
C THR A 138 3.76 -6.52 -5.76
N THR A 139 2.88 -6.53 -6.75
CA THR A 139 3.08 -5.89 -8.06
C THR A 139 2.38 -4.54 -8.14
N THR A 140 1.27 -4.39 -7.41
CA THR A 140 0.54 -3.13 -7.29
C THR A 140 1.09 -2.25 -6.18
N GLU A 141 0.82 -0.94 -6.28
CA GLU A 141 1.08 0.03 -5.20
C GLU A 141 0.63 -0.50 -3.83
N ASN A 142 1.48 -0.37 -2.82
CA ASN A 142 1.23 -0.78 -1.45
C ASN A 142 1.95 0.18 -0.48
N PRO A 143 1.24 0.97 0.36
CA PRO A 143 -0.20 0.98 0.58
C PRO A 143 -0.98 1.64 -0.56
N ARG A 144 -2.27 1.32 -0.70
CA ARG A 144 -3.18 2.03 -1.62
C ARG A 144 -4.01 3.06 -0.88
N VAL A 145 -4.24 4.19 -1.54
CA VAL A 145 -5.14 5.25 -1.07
C VAL A 145 -6.28 5.40 -2.05
N VAL A 146 -7.51 5.37 -1.55
CA VAL A 146 -8.72 5.66 -2.35
C VAL A 146 -9.56 6.71 -1.66
N ARG A 147 -10.37 7.42 -2.44
CA ARG A 147 -11.35 8.35 -1.91
C ARG A 147 -12.69 7.64 -1.74
N LEU A 148 -13.17 7.55 -0.51
CA LEU A 148 -14.49 7.04 -0.16
C LEU A 148 -15.52 8.16 -0.25
N THR A 149 -16.71 7.83 -0.76
CA THR A 149 -17.88 8.70 -0.84
C THR A 149 -19.03 8.07 -0.06
N GLU A 150 -19.81 8.92 0.62
CA GLU A 150 -20.97 8.52 1.42
C GLU A 150 -21.89 7.56 0.62
N GLY A 151 -22.21 6.41 1.21
CA GLY A 151 -23.11 5.40 0.63
C GLY A 151 -22.57 4.65 -0.61
N LYS A 152 -21.36 4.98 -1.08
CA LYS A 152 -20.77 4.34 -2.26
C LYS A 152 -19.81 3.23 -1.85
N MET A 153 -19.90 2.11 -2.54
CA MET A 153 -18.92 1.03 -2.44
C MET A 153 -17.68 1.35 -3.27
N GLU A 154 -16.50 1.15 -2.69
CA GLU A 154 -15.23 1.30 -3.38
C GLU A 154 -14.47 -0.03 -3.47
N LYS A 155 -13.66 -0.17 -4.52
CA LYS A 155 -12.92 -1.41 -4.81
C LYS A 155 -11.42 -1.17 -4.75
N ILE A 156 -10.72 -1.95 -3.92
CA ILE A 156 -9.25 -1.96 -3.86
C ILE A 156 -8.76 -3.38 -4.14
N ASN A 157 -8.08 -3.58 -5.27
CA ASN A 157 -7.41 -4.86 -5.54
C ASN A 157 -5.91 -4.73 -5.30
N PHE A 158 -5.27 -5.83 -4.93
CA PHE A 158 -3.83 -5.95 -4.83
C PHE A 158 -3.34 -7.10 -5.68
N GLY A 159 -2.41 -6.82 -6.59
CA GLY A 159 -1.68 -7.82 -7.35
C GLY A 159 -0.45 -8.26 -6.59
N ALA A 160 -0.17 -9.55 -6.59
CA ALA A 160 1.11 -10.09 -6.16
C ALA A 160 1.50 -11.25 -7.07
N THR A 161 2.79 -11.47 -7.24
CA THR A 161 3.30 -12.51 -8.14
C THR A 161 4.58 -13.12 -7.59
N ILE A 162 4.92 -14.33 -8.03
CA ILE A 162 6.25 -14.88 -7.85
C ILE A 162 7.10 -14.43 -9.04
N HIS A 163 8.08 -13.57 -8.80
CA HIS A 163 8.95 -13.13 -9.88
C HIS A 163 9.74 -14.29 -10.48
N ARG A 164 9.70 -14.41 -11.81
CA ARG A 164 10.62 -15.28 -12.55
C ARG A 164 12.01 -14.66 -12.50
N VAL A 165 12.95 -15.28 -11.80
CA VAL A 165 14.33 -14.82 -11.74
C VAL A 165 15.16 -15.60 -12.76
N ILE A 166 15.78 -14.88 -13.70
CA ILE A 166 16.77 -15.45 -14.61
C ILE A 166 18.14 -15.02 -14.09
N ARG A 167 18.99 -15.99 -13.76
CA ARG A 167 20.37 -15.73 -13.36
C ARG A 167 21.29 -15.88 -14.56
N LEU A 168 22.14 -14.87 -14.78
CA LEU A 168 23.22 -14.92 -15.74
C LEU A 168 24.54 -14.73 -15.01
N ASP A 169 25.40 -15.75 -15.08
CA ASP A 169 26.77 -15.65 -14.62
C ASP A 169 27.65 -15.14 -15.76
N LEU A 170 28.35 -14.03 -15.51
CA LEU A 170 29.23 -13.34 -16.43
C LEU A 170 30.65 -13.37 -15.87
N GLY A 171 31.64 -13.60 -16.72
CA GLY A 171 33.05 -13.59 -16.32
C GLY A 171 33.92 -12.84 -17.32
N PRO A 172 35.24 -12.78 -17.09
CA PRO A 172 36.17 -12.02 -17.93
C PRO A 172 36.16 -12.49 -19.39
N ALA A 173 35.97 -13.81 -19.61
CA ALA A 173 35.94 -14.42 -20.94
C ALA A 173 34.81 -13.89 -21.86
N ALA A 174 33.80 -13.22 -21.30
CA ALA A 174 32.75 -12.59 -22.10
C ALA A 174 33.21 -11.31 -22.82
N PHE A 175 34.40 -10.79 -22.48
CA PHE A 175 34.95 -9.54 -22.99
C PHE A 175 36.25 -9.79 -23.75
N SER A 176 36.39 -9.19 -24.94
CA SER A 176 37.61 -9.30 -25.75
C SER A 176 38.72 -8.35 -25.29
N ASN A 177 38.37 -7.32 -24.53
CA ASN A 177 39.30 -6.35 -23.93
C ASN A 177 38.76 -5.85 -22.58
N THR A 178 39.05 -4.59 -22.20
CA THR A 178 38.55 -4.00 -20.96
C THR A 178 37.02 -3.84 -20.95
N THR A 179 36.36 -3.65 -22.10
CA THR A 179 34.92 -3.27 -22.14
C THR A 179 34.09 -3.88 -23.28
N ALA A 180 34.68 -4.31 -24.39
CA ALA A 180 33.96 -4.83 -25.55
C ALA A 180 33.57 -6.30 -25.35
N LEU A 181 32.31 -6.63 -25.63
CA LEU A 181 31.80 -8.00 -25.60
C LEU A 181 32.35 -8.81 -26.79
N THR A 182 32.64 -10.08 -26.55
CA THR A 182 33.02 -11.01 -27.63
C THR A 182 31.84 -11.28 -28.56
N PRO A 183 32.08 -11.64 -29.84
CA PRO A 183 31.00 -12.00 -30.77
C PRO A 183 30.10 -13.14 -30.27
N ASP A 184 30.66 -14.11 -29.54
CA ASP A 184 29.91 -15.20 -28.91
C ASP A 184 28.97 -14.68 -27.81
N SER A 185 29.47 -13.77 -26.96
CA SER A 185 28.66 -13.14 -25.91
C SER A 185 27.54 -12.29 -26.48
N LEU A 186 27.75 -11.65 -27.64
CA LEU A 186 26.69 -10.92 -28.33
C LEU A 186 25.57 -11.83 -28.83
N LYS A 187 25.88 -13.03 -29.34
CA LYS A 187 24.85 -14.02 -29.72
C LYS A 187 24.05 -14.50 -28.51
N LYS A 188 24.75 -14.86 -27.42
CA LYS A 188 24.10 -15.28 -26.16
C LYS A 188 23.22 -14.18 -25.56
N LEU A 189 23.60 -12.91 -25.75
CA LEU A 189 22.80 -11.76 -25.35
C LEU A 189 21.50 -11.67 -26.17
N ASP A 190 21.54 -11.95 -27.48
CA ASP A 190 20.33 -12.02 -28.31
C ASP A 190 19.40 -13.17 -27.85
N ASP A 191 19.96 -14.34 -27.55
CA ASP A 191 19.21 -15.46 -26.99
C ASP A 191 18.58 -15.11 -25.62
N LEU A 192 19.33 -14.41 -24.77
CA LEU A 192 18.83 -13.93 -23.48
C LEU A 192 17.64 -12.99 -23.64
N VAL A 193 17.69 -12.06 -24.61
CA VAL A 193 16.57 -11.16 -24.91
C VAL A 193 15.34 -11.96 -25.30
N ASN A 194 15.49 -13.00 -26.13
CA ASN A 194 14.36 -13.87 -26.50
C ASN A 194 13.76 -14.58 -25.29
N ILE A 195 14.58 -15.07 -24.36
CA ILE A 195 14.11 -15.75 -23.13
C ILE A 195 13.41 -14.77 -22.18
N LEU A 196 13.94 -13.55 -22.05
CA LEU A 196 13.34 -12.48 -21.25
C LEU A 196 11.99 -12.04 -21.84
N ASN A 197 11.89 -11.94 -23.17
CA ASN A 197 10.66 -11.53 -23.83
C ASN A 197 9.49 -12.54 -23.68
N GLN A 198 9.77 -13.81 -23.39
CA GLN A 198 8.72 -14.82 -23.23
C GLN A 198 7.79 -14.55 -22.05
N LYS A 199 8.33 -14.09 -20.91
CA LYS A 199 7.57 -13.84 -19.66
C LYS A 199 8.29 -12.80 -18.81
N SER A 200 7.53 -11.94 -18.14
CA SER A 200 8.08 -10.97 -17.19
C SER A 200 9.03 -11.62 -16.18
N SER A 201 10.27 -11.11 -16.13
CA SER A 201 11.37 -11.70 -15.39
C SER A 201 12.31 -10.64 -14.82
N ILE A 202 12.89 -10.90 -13.65
CA ILE A 202 14.00 -10.15 -13.08
C ILE A 202 15.30 -10.82 -13.53
N LEU A 203 16.20 -10.05 -14.15
CA LEU A 203 17.54 -10.53 -14.50
C LEU A 203 18.49 -10.30 -13.33
N ARG A 204 19.02 -11.38 -12.75
CA ARG A 204 20.14 -11.32 -11.80
C ARG A 204 21.44 -11.53 -12.55
N LEU A 205 22.19 -10.45 -12.72
CA LEU A 205 23.48 -10.43 -13.38
C LEU A 205 24.58 -10.61 -12.34
N ALA A 206 25.12 -11.82 -12.24
CA ALA A 206 26.21 -12.16 -11.35
C ALA A 206 27.54 -12.09 -12.11
N TYR A 207 28.46 -11.23 -11.71
CA TYR A 207 29.80 -11.14 -12.29
C TYR A 207 30.82 -11.84 -11.42
N ILE A 208 31.50 -12.85 -11.96
CA ILE A 208 32.56 -13.59 -11.30
C ILE A 208 33.89 -12.92 -11.65
N ALA A 209 34.45 -12.18 -10.70
CA ALA A 209 35.69 -11.44 -10.88
C ALA A 209 36.93 -12.31 -10.59
N GLU A 210 37.90 -12.29 -11.51
CA GLU A 210 39.14 -13.07 -11.43
C GLU A 210 40.37 -12.15 -11.48
N GLY A 211 40.76 -11.60 -10.33
CA GLY A 211 41.97 -10.75 -10.21
C GLY A 211 41.86 -9.35 -10.82
N GLU A 212 40.65 -8.90 -11.15
CA GLU A 212 40.39 -7.62 -11.82
C GLU A 212 40.10 -6.49 -10.83
N SER A 213 40.37 -5.25 -11.23
CA SER A 213 40.06 -4.10 -10.39
C SER A 213 38.54 -3.83 -10.32
N PRO A 214 38.00 -3.30 -9.20
CA PRO A 214 36.59 -2.95 -9.08
C PRO A 214 36.05 -1.98 -10.14
N SER A 215 36.90 -1.06 -10.63
CA SER A 215 36.49 -0.13 -11.70
C SER A 215 36.31 -0.86 -13.03
N THR A 216 37.17 -1.83 -13.36
CA THR A 216 37.05 -2.67 -14.56
C THR A 216 35.76 -3.49 -14.52
N VAL A 217 35.46 -4.15 -13.40
CA VAL A 217 34.25 -4.95 -13.21
C VAL A 217 32.98 -4.11 -13.41
N ASN A 218 32.92 -2.93 -12.78
CA ASN A 218 31.77 -2.03 -12.93
C ASN A 218 31.61 -1.54 -14.38
N THR A 219 32.71 -1.20 -15.05
CA THR A 219 32.67 -0.73 -16.45
C THR A 219 32.16 -1.82 -17.40
N ARG A 220 32.52 -3.09 -17.13
CA ARG A 220 32.04 -4.25 -17.90
C ARG A 220 30.55 -4.51 -17.67
N LEU A 221 30.12 -4.49 -16.42
CA LEU A 221 28.71 -4.59 -16.04
C LEU A 221 27.87 -3.49 -16.71
N ASP A 222 28.34 -2.24 -16.65
CA ASP A 222 27.69 -1.11 -17.31
C ASP A 222 27.61 -1.29 -18.83
N THR A 223 28.69 -1.81 -19.44
CA THR A 223 28.73 -2.04 -20.89
C THR A 223 27.75 -3.14 -21.29
N PHE A 224 27.72 -4.24 -20.54
CA PHE A 224 26.78 -5.34 -20.76
C PHE A 224 25.33 -4.85 -20.61
N GLU A 225 25.03 -4.14 -19.52
CA GLU A 225 23.69 -3.60 -19.27
C GLU A 225 23.25 -2.62 -20.37
N LYS A 226 24.14 -1.72 -20.81
CA LYS A 226 23.85 -0.82 -21.93
C LYS A 226 23.52 -1.57 -23.21
N GLN A 227 24.26 -2.63 -23.52
CA GLN A 227 24.02 -3.47 -24.72
C GLN A 227 22.70 -4.24 -24.62
N LEU A 228 22.37 -4.76 -23.44
CA LEU A 228 21.12 -5.45 -23.17
C LEU A 228 19.93 -4.50 -23.32
N ARG A 229 19.95 -3.34 -22.63
CA ARG A 229 18.88 -2.33 -22.72
C ARG A 229 18.70 -1.79 -24.12
N ARG A 230 19.79 -1.65 -24.90
CA ARG A 230 19.70 -1.24 -26.31
C ARG A 230 18.93 -2.27 -27.14
N ARG A 231 19.23 -3.56 -26.99
CA ARG A 231 18.53 -4.63 -27.72
C ARG A 231 17.08 -4.79 -27.27
N TRP A 232 16.82 -4.66 -25.98
CA TRP A 232 15.46 -4.66 -25.43
C TRP A 232 14.57 -3.60 -26.11
N LYS A 233 15.09 -2.38 -26.28
CA LYS A 233 14.41 -1.32 -27.03
C LYS A 233 14.29 -1.59 -28.53
N GLN A 234 15.27 -2.25 -29.13
CA GLN A 234 15.27 -2.54 -30.57
C GLN A 234 14.29 -3.64 -30.96
N CYS A 235 14.04 -4.61 -30.07
CA CYS A 235 13.08 -5.68 -30.33
C CYS A 235 11.62 -5.29 -30.05
N ASP A 236 11.37 -4.02 -29.67
CA ASP A 236 10.06 -3.53 -29.22
C ASP A 236 9.48 -4.41 -28.08
N CYS A 237 10.38 -4.93 -27.23
CA CYS A 237 10.03 -5.84 -26.15
C CYS A 237 9.50 -5.12 -24.91
N ASP A 238 8.96 -3.91 -25.04
CA ASP A 238 8.47 -3.06 -23.93
C ASP A 238 7.15 -3.59 -23.31
N ASN A 239 6.98 -4.91 -23.32
CA ASN A 239 5.89 -5.66 -22.69
C ASN A 239 5.90 -5.53 -21.16
N TYR A 240 7.06 -5.23 -20.56
CA TYR A 240 7.22 -4.93 -19.14
C TYR A 240 8.56 -4.21 -18.87
N GLU A 241 8.69 -3.59 -17.71
CA GLU A 241 9.94 -2.93 -17.29
C GLU A 241 11.05 -3.96 -16.97
N LEU A 242 12.18 -3.89 -17.67
CA LEU A 242 13.32 -4.77 -17.43
C LEU A 242 14.10 -4.35 -16.17
N ILE A 243 13.90 -5.11 -15.08
CA ILE A 243 14.61 -4.99 -13.81
C ILE A 243 15.88 -5.85 -13.85
N ILE A 244 17.03 -5.23 -13.58
CA ILE A 244 18.34 -5.87 -13.55
C ILE A 244 18.96 -5.69 -12.16
N GLU A 245 19.16 -6.80 -11.45
CA GLU A 245 19.87 -6.86 -10.18
C GLU A 245 21.33 -7.25 -10.44
N ARG A 246 22.29 -6.47 -9.93
CA ARG A 246 23.73 -6.77 -10.07
C ARG A 246 24.24 -7.46 -8.80
N GLU A 247 25.04 -8.50 -8.99
CA GLU A 247 25.76 -9.19 -7.93
C GLU A 247 27.22 -9.36 -8.38
N ILE A 248 28.19 -8.97 -7.55
CA ILE A 248 29.61 -9.17 -7.87
C ILE A 248 30.14 -10.25 -6.92
N LEU A 249 30.59 -11.35 -7.51
CA LEU A 249 31.22 -12.46 -6.83
C LEU A 249 32.72 -12.34 -7.02
N TRP A 250 33.42 -11.93 -5.97
CA TRP A 250 34.87 -11.91 -5.97
C TRP A 250 35.36 -13.34 -5.76
N SER A 251 36.02 -13.92 -6.78
CA SER A 251 36.69 -15.20 -6.61
C SER A 251 37.72 -15.01 -5.51
N THR A 252 37.42 -15.55 -4.32
CA THR A 252 38.36 -15.55 -3.22
C THR A 252 39.45 -16.51 -3.66
N SER A 253 40.66 -16.01 -3.89
CA SER A 253 41.86 -16.84 -3.82
C SER A 253 41.70 -17.71 -2.58
N ALA A 254 41.75 -19.04 -2.73
CA ALA A 254 41.61 -19.98 -1.63
C ALA A 254 42.60 -19.65 -0.51
N ASN A 255 42.23 -18.78 0.45
CA ASN A 255 43.01 -18.44 1.64
C ASN A 255 42.32 -17.50 2.65
N GLU A 256 40.99 -17.44 2.75
CA GLU A 256 40.33 -16.85 3.92
C GLU A 256 39.15 -17.70 4.39
N VAL A 257 39.44 -18.94 4.80
CA VAL A 257 38.56 -19.68 5.72
C VAL A 257 38.81 -19.13 7.13
N GLY A 258 37.87 -18.33 7.62
CA GLY A 258 37.64 -18.20 9.06
C GLY A 258 37.88 -16.81 9.66
N LYS A 259 37.03 -15.83 9.36
CA LYS A 259 36.69 -14.78 10.34
C LYS A 259 35.19 -14.49 10.30
N GLN A 260 34.45 -15.15 11.18
CA GLN A 260 33.08 -14.75 11.52
C GLN A 260 33.10 -13.35 12.17
N PRO A 261 32.13 -12.47 11.87
CA PRO A 261 32.06 -11.15 12.51
C PRO A 261 31.64 -11.28 13.98
N ARG A 262 32.48 -10.74 14.87
CA ARG A 262 32.19 -10.57 16.31
C ARG A 262 30.91 -9.74 16.47
N ARG A 263 29.88 -10.34 17.08
CA ARG A 263 28.73 -9.60 17.64
C ARG A 263 29.22 -8.68 18.76
N LEU A 264 29.14 -7.38 18.55
CA LEU A 264 29.19 -6.40 19.63
C LEU A 264 27.86 -6.46 20.39
N ARG A 265 27.87 -7.06 21.58
CA ARG A 265 26.85 -6.77 22.60
C ARG A 265 27.15 -5.38 23.14
N ARG A 266 26.15 -4.49 23.13
CA ARG A 266 26.13 -3.31 23.99
C ARG A 266 25.39 -3.71 25.26
N ASP A 267 26.02 -3.40 26.39
CA ASP A 267 25.41 -3.36 27.72
C ASP A 267 24.32 -2.29 27.79
#